data_AF-A0A7C3IJR0-F1
#
_entry.id   AF-A0A7C3IJR0-F1
#
_cell.length_a   1.000
_cell.length_b   1.000
_cell.length_c   1.000
_cell.angle_alpha   90.00
_cell.angle_beta   90.00
_cell.angle_gamma   90.00
#
_symmetry.space_group_name_H-M   'P 1'
#
loop_
_entity.id
_entity.type
_entity.pdbx_description
1 polymer ?
#
loop_
_entity_poly.entity_id
_entity_poly.type
_entity_poly.pdbx_seq_one_letter_code
_entity_poly.pdbx_strand_id
1 'polypeptide(L)'
;MKKLFVLIVMLSLCIMLCATRMAFAGHYIIKLTNGKEIVVKKYWDDGKTIRFYMDGGAAGIAKKDIQAIVPLTDNAQPEIVGGQLITLPDNSSAEEDVREERTSPDPDQNSEKQQLELREKIAIIKTNIATLNERKNNLQNQRAVAFDAKLKAEEQLEKARSTPYMTTEDRKQAEESGQRKIIEAAERIKNFDQALADVEVLLGKQEALLKTLEERLP
;
A
#
# COMPACT_ATOMS: atom_id res chain seq x y z
N MET A 1 31.70 -6.51 47.05
CA MET A 1 31.89 -6.43 45.59
C MET A 1 31.36 -7.65 44.82
N LYS A 2 31.68 -8.91 45.21
CA LYS A 2 31.21 -10.12 44.49
C LYS A 2 29.67 -10.22 44.30
N LYS A 3 28.87 -9.84 45.31
CA LYS A 3 27.39 -9.88 45.25
C LYS A 3 26.78 -8.89 44.23
N LEU A 4 27.39 -7.72 44.05
CA LEU A 4 26.94 -6.71 43.09
C LEU A 4 27.21 -7.17 41.64
N PHE A 5 28.37 -7.79 41.41
CA PHE A 5 28.74 -8.32 40.11
C PHE A 5 27.79 -9.43 39.65
N VAL A 6 27.40 -10.34 40.54
CA VAL A 6 26.43 -11.41 40.24
C VAL A 6 25.07 -10.83 39.84
N LEU A 7 24.62 -9.76 40.51
CA LEU A 7 23.32 -9.12 40.21
C LEU A 7 23.32 -8.42 38.84
N ILE A 8 24.42 -7.76 38.47
CA ILE A 8 24.57 -7.13 37.15
C ILE A 8 24.60 -8.17 36.02
N VAL A 9 25.30 -9.29 36.23
CA VAL A 9 25.35 -10.39 35.24
C VAL A 9 23.97 -11.03 35.07
N MET A 10 23.24 -11.25 36.15
CA MET A 10 21.89 -11.84 36.10
C MET A 10 20.89 -10.89 35.41
N LEU A 11 20.96 -9.58 35.69
CA LEU A 11 20.14 -8.58 35.03
C LEU A 11 20.44 -8.47 33.53
N SER A 12 21.73 -8.48 33.15
CA SER A 12 22.16 -8.50 31.74
C SER A 12 21.63 -9.72 30.99
N LEU A 13 21.68 -10.89 31.60
CA LEU A 13 21.14 -12.13 31.03
C LEU A 13 19.61 -12.05 30.84
N CYS A 14 18.90 -11.46 31.81
CA CYS A 14 17.45 -11.26 31.73
C CYS A 14 17.07 -10.29 30.60
N ILE A 15 17.84 -9.22 30.39
CA ILE A 15 17.63 -8.28 29.27
C ILE A 15 17.90 -8.96 27.93
N MET A 16 18.95 -9.79 27.82
CA MET A 16 19.24 -10.56 26.60
C MET A 16 18.10 -11.52 26.23
N LEU A 17 17.52 -12.22 27.21
CA LEU A 17 16.39 -13.13 26.99
C LEU A 17 15.10 -12.42 26.54
N CYS A 18 14.92 -11.16 26.94
CA CYS A 18 13.79 -10.34 26.49
C CYS A 18 13.98 -9.79 25.06
N ALA A 19 15.22 -9.50 24.65
CA ALA A 19 15.51 -8.90 23.35
C ALA A 19 15.35 -9.87 22.16
N THR A 20 15.48 -11.19 22.38
CA THR A 20 15.40 -12.20 21.31
C THR A 20 13.97 -12.52 20.84
N ARG A 21 12.94 -11.90 21.43
CA ARG A 21 11.53 -12.08 21.03
C ARG A 21 10.93 -10.90 20.28
N MET A 22 11.75 -10.04 19.66
CA MET A 22 11.25 -9.19 18.58
C MET A 22 11.04 -10.07 17.34
N ALA A 23 9.87 -10.72 17.29
CA ALA A 23 9.38 -11.41 16.11
C ALA A 23 9.48 -10.46 14.91
N PHE A 24 10.14 -10.95 13.85
CA PHE A 24 10.31 -10.27 12.58
C PHE A 24 8.98 -9.66 12.13
N ALA A 25 9.03 -8.40 11.71
CA ALA A 25 7.91 -7.69 11.11
C ALA A 25 7.64 -8.26 9.69
N GLY A 26 7.25 -9.52 9.63
CA GLY A 26 6.86 -10.20 8.40
C GLY A 26 5.47 -9.75 7.97
N HIS A 27 5.23 -9.74 6.66
CA HIS A 27 3.87 -9.60 6.13
C HIS A 27 3.08 -10.87 6.46
N TYR A 28 1.78 -10.75 6.68
CA TYR A 28 0.86 -11.85 6.94
C TYR A 28 -0.21 -11.87 5.85
N ILE A 29 -0.59 -13.07 5.42
CA ILE A 29 -1.75 -13.27 4.55
C ILE A 29 -2.90 -13.77 5.42
N ILE A 30 -3.96 -12.96 5.53
CA ILE A 30 -5.25 -13.35 6.11
C ILE A 30 -6.09 -13.95 4.99
N LYS A 31 -6.29 -15.27 5.01
CA LYS A 31 -7.19 -16.00 4.11
C LYS A 31 -8.60 -15.98 4.68
N LEU A 32 -9.58 -15.55 3.90
CA LEU A 32 -10.98 -15.48 4.29
C LEU A 32 -11.73 -16.74 3.85
N THR A 33 -12.85 -17.02 4.51
CA THR A 33 -13.71 -18.18 4.19
C THR A 33 -14.34 -18.11 2.80
N ASN A 34 -14.42 -16.93 2.20
CA ASN A 34 -14.90 -16.71 0.84
C ASN A 34 -13.79 -16.84 -0.23
N GLY A 35 -12.60 -17.31 0.15
CA GLY A 35 -11.46 -17.47 -0.77
C GLY A 35 -10.66 -16.20 -1.06
N LYS A 36 -11.07 -15.03 -0.54
CA LYS A 36 -10.28 -13.79 -0.68
C LYS A 36 -9.09 -13.80 0.28
N GLU A 37 -8.03 -13.12 -0.10
CA GLU A 37 -6.81 -12.98 0.69
C GLU A 37 -6.48 -11.51 0.95
N ILE A 38 -6.00 -11.20 2.15
CA ILE A 38 -5.60 -9.84 2.55
C ILE A 38 -4.19 -9.89 3.09
N VAL A 39 -3.29 -9.14 2.46
CA VAL A 39 -1.89 -9.00 2.92
C VAL A 39 -1.80 -7.83 3.90
N VAL A 40 -1.31 -8.10 5.11
CA VAL A 40 -1.19 -7.10 6.17
C VAL A 40 0.20 -7.12 6.78
N LYS A 41 0.73 -5.96 7.17
CA LYS A 41 2.03 -5.89 7.86
C LYS A 41 1.97 -6.41 9.28
N LYS A 42 0.87 -6.10 9.98
CA LYS A 42 0.63 -6.46 11.38
C LYS A 42 -0.86 -6.63 11.61
N TYR A 43 -1.19 -7.58 12.48
CA TYR A 43 -2.53 -7.77 13.00
C TYR A 43 -2.46 -7.97 14.52
N TRP A 44 -3.58 -7.75 15.19
CA TRP A 44 -3.77 -8.08 16.60
C TRP A 44 -5.17 -8.64 16.83
N ASP A 45 -5.28 -9.45 17.87
CA ASP A 45 -6.52 -10.07 18.29
C ASP A 45 -7.31 -9.12 19.20
N ASP A 46 -8.56 -8.83 18.83
CA ASP A 46 -9.53 -8.01 19.57
C ASP A 46 -10.78 -8.85 19.88
N GLY A 47 -10.56 -10.00 20.54
CA GLY A 47 -11.61 -10.89 21.04
C GLY A 47 -12.31 -11.67 19.92
N LYS A 48 -13.38 -11.09 19.35
CA LYS A 48 -14.14 -11.70 18.24
C LYS A 48 -13.67 -11.23 16.86
N THR A 49 -12.80 -10.24 16.83
CA THR A 49 -12.36 -9.57 15.61
C THR A 49 -10.83 -9.60 15.54
N ILE A 50 -10.27 -9.84 14.36
CA ILE A 50 -8.87 -9.58 14.08
C ILE A 50 -8.77 -8.18 13.48
N ARG A 51 -7.97 -7.32 14.10
CA ARG A 51 -7.69 -5.98 13.58
C ARG A 51 -6.32 -5.93 12.94
N PHE A 52 -6.18 -5.07 11.94
CA PHE A 52 -4.92 -4.89 11.22
C PHE A 52 -4.83 -3.47 10.67
N TYR A 53 -3.60 -3.04 10.38
CA TYR A 53 -3.35 -1.74 9.77
C TYR A 53 -3.38 -1.83 8.25
N MET A 54 -4.11 -0.90 7.64
CA MET A 54 -4.19 -0.65 6.21
C MET A 54 -3.80 0.81 5.92
N ASP A 55 -3.53 1.10 4.66
CA ASP A 55 -3.43 2.49 4.20
C ASP A 55 -4.79 3.18 4.44
N GLY A 56 -4.84 4.10 5.40
CA GLY A 56 -6.07 4.78 5.84
C GLY A 56 -6.53 4.46 7.26
N GLY A 57 -5.86 3.56 7.99
CA GLY A 57 -6.11 3.35 9.41
C GLY A 57 -6.18 1.87 9.83
N ALA A 58 -6.93 1.60 10.90
CA ALA A 58 -7.15 0.24 11.39
C ALA A 58 -8.47 -0.31 10.85
N ALA A 59 -8.42 -1.48 10.22
CA ALA A 59 -9.60 -2.26 9.83
C ALA A 59 -9.76 -3.48 10.74
N GLY A 60 -10.94 -4.11 10.72
CA GLY A 60 -11.23 -5.29 11.53
C GLY A 60 -12.12 -6.28 10.79
N ILE A 61 -11.82 -7.57 10.93
CA ILE A 61 -12.59 -8.68 10.34
C ILE A 61 -12.99 -9.66 11.44
N ALA A 62 -14.24 -10.11 11.41
CA ALA A 62 -14.71 -11.08 12.40
C ALA A 62 -13.98 -12.43 12.21
N LYS A 63 -13.55 -13.05 13.30
CA LYS A 63 -12.80 -14.32 13.27
C LYS A 63 -13.51 -15.45 12.52
N LYS A 64 -14.85 -15.45 12.55
CA LYS A 64 -15.68 -16.42 11.82
C LYS A 64 -15.50 -16.35 10.28
N ASP A 65 -15.05 -15.21 9.76
CA ASP A 65 -14.85 -14.99 8.33
C ASP A 65 -13.39 -15.25 7.93
N ILE A 66 -12.53 -15.63 8.87
CA ILE A 66 -11.11 -15.93 8.66
C ILE A 66 -10.93 -17.43 8.60
N GLN A 67 -10.39 -17.92 7.49
CA GLN A 67 -10.02 -19.32 7.31
C GLN A 67 -8.65 -19.61 7.93
N ALA A 68 -7.64 -18.78 7.64
CA ALA A 68 -6.28 -18.96 8.14
C ALA A 68 -5.48 -17.64 8.12
N ILE A 69 -4.45 -17.53 8.97
CA ILE A 69 -3.47 -16.44 8.90
C ILE A 69 -2.09 -17.07 8.73
N VAL A 70 -1.43 -16.78 7.61
CA VAL A 70 -0.15 -17.40 7.22
C VAL A 70 0.95 -16.34 7.21
N PRO A 71 2.11 -16.57 7.86
CA PRO A 71 3.25 -15.67 7.74
C PRO A 71 3.85 -15.78 6.32
N LEU A 72 4.05 -14.63 5.67
CA LEU A 72 4.75 -14.56 4.40
C LEU A 72 6.25 -14.61 4.68
N THR A 73 6.90 -15.71 4.32
CA THR A 73 8.36 -15.86 4.43
C THR A 73 9.03 -15.16 3.25
N ASP A 74 10.09 -14.39 3.52
CA ASP A 74 10.74 -13.40 2.63
C ASP A 74 11.20 -13.88 1.24
N ASN A 75 11.04 -15.16 0.89
CA ASN A 75 11.41 -15.71 -0.42
C ASN A 75 10.24 -15.89 -1.40
N ALA A 76 9.01 -15.65 -0.97
CA ALA A 76 7.90 -15.48 -1.91
C ALA A 76 7.68 -13.99 -2.06
N GLN A 77 8.37 -13.33 -3.01
CA GLN A 77 7.91 -12.05 -3.53
C GLN A 77 6.51 -12.31 -4.10
N PRO A 78 5.43 -11.83 -3.48
CA PRO A 78 4.21 -11.68 -4.24
C PRO A 78 4.53 -10.50 -5.17
N GLU A 79 4.26 -10.63 -6.46
CA GLU A 79 4.11 -9.47 -7.33
C GLU A 79 2.92 -8.65 -6.78
N ILE A 80 3.16 -7.86 -5.72
CA ILE A 80 2.22 -6.87 -5.23
C ILE A 80 2.40 -5.65 -6.14
N VAL A 81 1.88 -5.78 -7.36
CA VAL A 81 1.58 -4.63 -8.22
C VAL A 81 0.27 -4.04 -7.72
N GLY A 82 0.35 -3.16 -6.72
CA GLY A 82 -0.78 -2.37 -6.25
C GLY A 82 -1.85 -3.15 -5.46
N GLY A 83 -2.53 -2.45 -4.56
CA GLY A 83 -3.51 -3.04 -3.65
C GLY A 83 -4.60 -3.85 -4.33
N GLN A 84 -5.00 -4.91 -3.64
CA GLN A 84 -6.30 -5.57 -3.72
C GLN A 84 -6.75 -5.92 -5.15
N LEU A 85 -6.19 -7.00 -5.71
CA LEU A 85 -6.86 -7.72 -6.79
C LEU A 85 -8.05 -8.46 -6.19
N ILE A 86 -9.25 -7.87 -6.31
CA ILE A 86 -10.48 -8.66 -6.29
C ILE A 86 -10.47 -9.40 -7.63
N THR A 87 -9.87 -10.59 -7.67
CA THR A 87 -10.07 -11.51 -8.79
C THR A 87 -11.53 -11.97 -8.70
N LEU A 88 -12.36 -11.50 -9.64
CA LEU A 88 -13.64 -12.14 -9.89
C LEU A 88 -13.37 -13.59 -10.29
N PRO A 89 -14.16 -14.56 -9.80
CA PRO A 89 -13.99 -15.95 -10.19
C PRO A 89 -14.14 -16.07 -11.71
N ASP A 90 -13.06 -16.51 -12.35
CA ASP A 90 -13.06 -16.96 -13.74
C ASP A 90 -13.79 -18.30 -13.75
N ASN A 91 -15.09 -18.23 -14.05
CA ASN A 91 -15.98 -19.36 -14.10
C ASN A 91 -15.80 -20.04 -15.47
N SER A 92 -14.67 -20.71 -15.66
CA SER A 92 -14.39 -21.49 -16.86
C SER A 92 -14.11 -22.95 -16.51
N SER A 93 -14.95 -23.81 -17.07
CA SER A 93 -14.75 -25.26 -17.26
C SER A 93 -14.76 -26.16 -16.02
N ALA A 94 -15.98 -26.53 -15.62
CA ALA A 94 -16.32 -27.94 -15.49
C ALA A 94 -17.57 -28.20 -16.34
N GLU A 95 -17.35 -28.75 -17.53
CA GLU A 95 -18.38 -29.31 -18.40
C GLU A 95 -19.01 -30.53 -17.69
N GLU A 96 -20.14 -30.32 -17.01
CA GLU A 96 -21.07 -31.40 -16.69
C GLU A 96 -22.17 -31.40 -17.74
N ASP A 97 -22.12 -32.44 -18.56
CA ASP A 97 -23.10 -32.85 -19.57
C ASP A 97 -24.45 -33.13 -18.90
N VAL A 98 -25.27 -32.09 -18.74
CA VAL A 98 -26.68 -32.19 -18.32
C VAL A 98 -27.57 -31.84 -19.51
N ARG A 99 -28.15 -32.91 -20.03
CA ARG A 99 -29.12 -33.01 -21.11
C ARG A 99 -30.32 -32.07 -20.91
N GLU A 100 -30.64 -31.39 -22.01
CA GLU A 100 -31.66 -30.38 -22.24
C GLU A 100 -33.04 -30.60 -21.58
N GLU A 101 -33.54 -29.57 -20.90
CA GLU A 101 -34.96 -29.21 -20.90
C GLU A 101 -35.07 -27.77 -21.41
N ARG A 102 -35.41 -27.64 -22.70
CA ARG A 102 -35.57 -26.35 -23.40
C ARG A 102 -36.84 -25.66 -22.92
N THR A 103 -36.73 -24.88 -21.86
CA THR A 103 -37.60 -23.72 -21.63
C THR A 103 -36.95 -22.51 -22.29
N SER A 104 -37.58 -21.97 -23.35
CA SER A 104 -37.18 -20.73 -24.00
C SER A 104 -37.03 -19.63 -22.95
N PRO A 105 -35.83 -19.08 -22.70
CA PRO A 105 -35.68 -17.97 -21.78
C PRO A 105 -36.34 -16.74 -22.39
N ASP A 106 -37.24 -16.13 -21.63
CA ASP A 106 -37.88 -14.87 -21.96
C ASP A 106 -36.79 -13.79 -22.19
N PRO A 107 -36.63 -13.24 -23.41
CA PRO A 107 -35.53 -12.35 -23.75
C PRO A 107 -35.52 -11.04 -22.94
N ASP A 108 -36.63 -10.66 -22.30
CA ASP A 108 -36.74 -9.41 -21.55
C ASP A 108 -36.12 -9.47 -20.14
N GLN A 109 -36.12 -10.62 -19.43
CA GLN A 109 -35.54 -10.68 -18.07
C GLN A 109 -34.01 -10.63 -18.04
N ASN A 110 -33.34 -11.01 -19.13
CA ASN A 110 -31.87 -11.00 -19.20
C ASN A 110 -31.32 -9.57 -19.36
N SER A 111 -32.11 -8.64 -19.92
CA SER A 111 -31.69 -7.25 -20.15
C SER A 111 -31.53 -6.45 -18.86
N GLU A 112 -32.50 -6.54 -17.93
CA GLU A 112 -32.45 -5.77 -16.68
C GLU A 112 -31.29 -6.17 -15.78
N LYS A 113 -31.01 -7.48 -15.67
CA LYS A 113 -29.89 -7.97 -14.87
C LYS A 113 -28.55 -7.49 -15.43
N GLN A 114 -28.38 -7.55 -16.75
CA GLN A 114 -27.16 -7.07 -17.41
C GLN A 114 -26.97 -5.55 -17.23
N GLN A 115 -28.05 -4.76 -17.29
CA GLN A 115 -28.00 -3.32 -17.02
C GLN A 115 -27.60 -3.03 -15.56
N LEU A 116 -28.09 -3.80 -14.60
CA LEU A 116 -27.75 -3.62 -13.19
C LEU A 116 -26.27 -3.94 -12.91
N GLU A 117 -25.76 -5.03 -13.49
CA GLU A 117 -24.33 -5.38 -13.40
C GLU A 117 -23.43 -4.33 -14.06
N LEU A 118 -23.85 -3.76 -15.20
CA LEU A 118 -23.12 -2.65 -15.85
C LEU A 118 -23.10 -1.40 -14.97
N ARG A 119 -24.23 -1.04 -14.35
CA ARG A 119 -24.30 0.10 -13.42
C ARG A 119 -23.42 -0.09 -12.21
N GLU A 120 -23.37 -1.29 -11.64
CA GLU A 120 -22.48 -1.60 -10.52
C GLU A 120 -21.00 -1.47 -10.91
N LYS A 121 -20.61 -2.02 -12.08
CA LYS A 121 -19.24 -1.87 -12.60
C LYS A 121 -18.87 -0.40 -12.80
N ILE A 122 -19.75 0.39 -13.41
CA ILE A 122 -19.57 1.84 -13.59
C ILE A 122 -19.37 2.52 -12.23
N ALA A 123 -20.18 2.18 -11.22
CA ALA A 123 -20.05 2.76 -9.88
C ALA A 123 -18.67 2.43 -9.26
N ILE A 124 -18.23 1.18 -9.34
CA ILE A 124 -16.91 0.75 -8.84
C ILE A 124 -15.78 1.52 -9.53
N ILE A 125 -15.84 1.66 -10.85
CA ILE A 125 -14.80 2.39 -11.61
C ILE A 125 -14.78 3.87 -11.25
N LYS A 126 -15.95 4.50 -11.08
CA LYS A 126 -16.05 5.89 -10.61
C LYS A 126 -15.40 6.06 -9.23
N THR A 127 -15.64 5.12 -8.31
CA THR A 127 -14.95 5.10 -7.01
C THR A 127 -13.44 4.96 -7.17
N ASN A 128 -12.97 4.03 -8.02
CA ASN A 128 -11.53 3.84 -8.27
C ASN A 128 -10.86 5.10 -8.85
N ILE A 129 -11.52 5.78 -9.80
CA ILE A 129 -11.04 7.06 -10.36
C ILE A 129 -10.94 8.11 -9.26
N ALA A 130 -11.94 8.23 -8.39
CA ALA A 130 -11.91 9.16 -7.27
C ALA A 130 -10.73 8.89 -6.32
N THR A 131 -10.51 7.62 -5.95
CA THR A 131 -9.37 7.21 -5.11
C THR A 131 -8.01 7.48 -5.77
N LEU A 132 -7.89 7.24 -7.08
CA LEU A 132 -6.67 7.54 -7.82
C LEU A 132 -6.39 9.04 -7.91
N ASN A 133 -7.43 9.87 -8.08
CA ASN A 133 -7.30 11.32 -8.06
C ASN A 133 -6.89 11.85 -6.67
N GLU A 134 -7.45 11.30 -5.59
CA GLU A 134 -7.02 11.61 -4.23
C GLU A 134 -5.54 11.26 -4.02
N ARG A 135 -5.14 10.06 -4.46
CA ARG A 135 -3.73 9.63 -4.41
C ARG A 135 -2.82 10.56 -5.21
N LYS A 136 -3.23 10.98 -6.41
CA LYS A 136 -2.51 11.95 -7.24
C LYS A 136 -2.28 13.26 -6.49
N ASN A 137 -3.33 13.82 -5.89
CA ASN A 137 -3.25 15.06 -5.13
C ASN A 137 -2.31 14.92 -3.91
N ASN A 138 -2.37 13.79 -3.21
CA ASN A 138 -1.47 13.51 -2.09
C ASN A 138 0.01 13.45 -2.53
N LEU A 139 0.30 12.80 -3.66
CA LEU A 139 1.65 12.75 -4.23
C LEU A 139 2.14 14.15 -4.67
N GLN A 140 1.27 14.96 -5.29
CA GLN A 140 1.60 16.34 -5.65
C GLN A 140 1.94 17.19 -4.43
N ASN A 141 1.18 17.06 -3.34
CA ASN A 141 1.46 17.76 -2.09
C ASN A 141 2.80 17.33 -1.49
N GLN A 142 3.09 16.02 -1.46
CA GLN A 142 4.37 15.50 -0.95
C GLN A 142 5.56 15.96 -1.81
N ARG A 143 5.37 15.99 -3.13
CA ARG A 143 6.34 16.54 -4.08
C ARG A 143 6.64 18.00 -3.80
N ALA A 144 5.63 18.83 -3.55
CA ALA A 144 5.80 20.24 -3.21
C ALA A 144 6.61 20.41 -1.91
N VAL A 145 6.32 19.62 -0.89
CA VAL A 145 7.10 19.62 0.37
C VAL A 145 8.57 19.24 0.14
N ALA A 146 8.84 18.23 -0.69
CA ALA A 146 10.21 17.84 -1.03
C ALA A 146 10.94 18.94 -1.81
N PHE A 147 10.24 19.64 -2.69
CA PHE A 147 10.78 20.80 -3.41
C PHE A 147 11.14 21.96 -2.48
N ASP A 148 10.26 22.32 -1.55
CA ASP A 148 10.55 23.33 -0.53
C ASP A 148 11.74 22.96 0.36
N ALA A 149 11.85 21.67 0.72
CA ALA A 149 12.98 21.16 1.49
C ALA A 149 14.30 21.31 0.72
N LYS A 150 14.28 21.05 -0.60
CA LYS A 150 15.43 21.27 -1.48
C LYS A 150 15.85 22.74 -1.51
N LEU A 151 14.90 23.65 -1.74
CA LEU A 151 15.17 25.10 -1.78
C LEU A 151 15.77 25.60 -0.46
N LYS A 152 15.23 25.16 0.69
CA LYS A 152 15.77 25.51 2.01
C LYS A 152 17.19 24.97 2.20
N ALA A 153 17.49 23.77 1.71
CA ALA A 153 18.83 23.21 1.79
C ALA A 153 19.83 23.97 0.89
N GLU A 154 19.42 24.41 -0.29
CA GLU A 154 20.20 25.28 -1.18
C GLU A 154 20.48 26.64 -0.54
N GLU A 155 19.48 27.27 0.08
CA GLU A 155 19.65 28.54 0.81
C GLU A 155 20.63 28.39 1.98
N GLN A 156 20.52 27.30 2.75
CA GLN A 156 21.45 27.02 3.86
C GLN A 156 22.88 26.79 3.36
N LEU A 157 23.04 26.09 2.24
CA LEU A 157 24.34 25.88 1.61
C LEU A 157 24.97 27.21 1.17
N GLU A 158 24.18 28.10 0.57
CA GLU A 158 24.66 29.41 0.14
C GLU A 158 25.03 30.32 1.33
N LYS A 159 24.25 30.26 2.41
CA LYS A 159 24.61 30.92 3.68
C LYS A 159 25.93 30.40 4.23
N ALA A 160 26.14 29.09 4.24
CA ALA A 160 27.39 28.49 4.70
C ALA A 160 28.59 28.92 3.83
N ARG A 161 28.39 29.09 2.51
CA ARG A 161 29.42 29.56 1.58
C ARG A 161 29.79 31.03 1.75
N SER A 162 28.80 31.85 2.10
CA SER A 162 28.96 33.30 2.24
C SER A 162 29.34 33.76 3.66
N THR A 163 29.25 32.88 4.67
CA THR A 163 29.55 33.26 6.07
C THR A 163 31.04 33.49 6.26
N PRO A 164 31.47 34.70 6.64
CA PRO A 164 32.88 34.98 6.93
C PRO A 164 33.30 34.32 8.25
N TYR A 165 34.60 34.04 8.40
CA TYR A 165 35.23 33.51 9.63
C TYR A 165 34.88 32.06 10.03
N MET A 166 34.28 31.25 9.15
CA MET A 166 34.23 29.80 9.36
C MET A 166 35.60 29.15 9.11
N THR A 167 35.94 28.12 9.89
CA THR A 167 37.12 27.31 9.60
C THR A 167 36.91 26.53 8.29
N THR A 168 38.01 26.11 7.65
CA THR A 168 37.94 25.34 6.41
C THR A 168 37.21 24.01 6.59
N GLU A 169 37.40 23.35 7.74
CA GLU A 169 36.74 22.09 8.06
C GLU A 169 35.24 22.28 8.33
N ASP A 170 34.86 23.29 9.12
CA ASP A 170 33.44 23.57 9.39
C ASP A 170 32.68 23.90 8.10
N ARG A 171 33.32 24.67 7.21
CA ARG A 171 32.74 25.01 5.90
C ARG A 171 32.56 23.75 5.05
N LYS A 172 33.59 22.90 4.96
CA LYS A 172 33.52 21.65 4.20
C LYS A 172 32.41 20.73 4.74
N GLN A 173 32.32 20.58 6.06
CA GLN A 173 31.27 19.78 6.69
C GLN A 173 29.88 20.34 6.42
N ALA A 174 29.70 21.66 6.48
CA ALA A 174 28.44 22.31 6.15
C ALA A 174 28.06 22.12 4.67
N GLU A 175 29.03 22.22 3.76
CA GLU A 175 28.82 21.98 2.32
C GLU A 175 28.41 20.53 2.04
N GLU A 176 29.13 19.55 2.59
CA GLU A 176 28.81 18.13 2.44
C GLU A 176 27.44 17.79 3.06
N SER A 177 27.09 18.39 4.20
CA SER A 177 25.78 18.21 4.80
C SER A 177 24.67 18.84 3.95
N GLY A 178 24.89 20.04 3.40
CA GLY A 178 23.93 20.72 2.53
C GLY A 178 23.70 19.96 1.24
N GLN A 179 24.78 19.54 0.56
CA GLN A 179 24.73 18.73 -0.65
C GLN A 179 23.99 17.41 -0.43
N ARG A 180 24.25 16.70 0.68
CA ARG A 180 23.51 15.47 1.02
C ARG A 180 22.01 15.70 1.12
N LYS A 181 21.57 16.77 1.79
CA LYS A 181 20.13 17.11 1.90
C LYS A 181 19.53 17.46 0.54
N ILE A 182 20.26 18.18 -0.31
CA ILE A 182 19.82 18.52 -1.67
C ILE A 182 19.64 17.26 -2.52
N ILE A 183 20.61 16.33 -2.45
CA ILE A 183 20.56 15.05 -3.17
C ILE A 183 19.37 14.22 -2.71
N GLU A 184 19.19 14.05 -1.39
CA GLU A 184 18.05 13.29 -0.84
C GLU A 184 16.71 13.89 -1.28
N ALA A 185 16.55 15.22 -1.20
CA ALA A 185 15.33 15.89 -1.63
C ALA A 185 15.10 15.72 -3.14
N ALA A 186 16.15 15.79 -3.97
CA ALA A 186 16.06 15.56 -5.41
C ALA A 186 15.66 14.12 -5.76
N GLU A 187 16.21 13.12 -5.07
CA GLU A 187 15.82 11.71 -5.23
C GLU A 187 14.35 11.49 -4.86
N ARG A 188 13.89 12.10 -3.76
CA ARG A 188 12.46 12.06 -3.38
C ARG A 188 11.56 12.66 -4.46
N ILE A 189 11.91 13.83 -5.00
CA ILE A 189 11.15 14.47 -6.08
C ILE A 189 11.08 13.54 -7.30
N LYS A 190 12.19 12.94 -7.70
CA LYS A 190 12.23 11.97 -8.81
C LYS A 190 11.32 10.77 -8.56
N ASN A 191 11.33 10.23 -7.36
CA ASN A 191 10.45 9.10 -6.99
C ASN A 191 8.97 9.51 -7.02
N PHE A 192 8.63 10.72 -6.58
CA PHE A 192 7.27 11.25 -6.69
C PHE A 192 6.85 11.51 -8.14
N ASP A 193 7.75 12.02 -8.99
CA ASP A 193 7.49 12.23 -10.42
C ASP A 193 7.17 10.89 -11.11
N GLN A 194 7.93 9.83 -10.81
CA GLN A 194 7.64 8.50 -11.34
C GLN A 194 6.28 7.98 -10.83
N ALA A 195 6.02 8.09 -9.53
CA ALA A 195 4.76 7.63 -8.95
C ALA A 195 3.54 8.39 -9.50
N LEU A 196 3.70 9.69 -9.80
CA LEU A 196 2.66 10.50 -10.46
C LEU A 196 2.41 10.00 -11.88
N ALA A 197 3.45 9.74 -12.66
CA ALA A 197 3.33 9.21 -14.01
C ALA A 197 2.59 7.85 -14.01
N ASP A 198 2.92 6.96 -13.07
CA ASP A 198 2.26 5.67 -12.94
C ASP A 198 0.77 5.81 -12.61
N VAL A 199 0.41 6.74 -11.70
CA VAL A 199 -0.99 7.03 -11.34
C VAL A 199 -1.74 7.63 -12.53
N GLU A 200 -1.12 8.49 -13.33
CA GLU A 200 -1.73 9.07 -14.52
C GLU A 200 -2.05 8.02 -15.59
N VAL A 201 -1.14 7.05 -15.79
CA VAL A 201 -1.39 5.90 -16.68
C VAL A 201 -2.59 5.07 -16.19
N LEU A 202 -2.67 4.81 -14.88
CA LEU A 202 -3.81 4.07 -14.30
C LEU A 202 -5.12 4.83 -14.42
N LEU A 203 -5.12 6.14 -14.18
CA LEU A 203 -6.29 7.00 -14.38
C LEU A 203 -6.78 6.92 -15.83
N GLY A 204 -5.88 7.10 -16.80
CA GLY A 204 -6.26 7.02 -18.23
C GLY A 204 -6.87 5.66 -18.61
N LYS A 205 -6.38 4.56 -18.04
CA LYS A 205 -6.97 3.21 -18.25
C LYS A 205 -8.38 3.11 -17.66
N GLN A 206 -8.59 3.60 -16.44
CA GLN A 206 -9.90 3.56 -15.79
C GLN A 206 -10.92 4.46 -16.50
N GLU A 207 -10.50 5.65 -16.96
CA GLU A 207 -11.34 6.57 -17.72
C GLU A 207 -11.76 5.98 -19.08
N ALA A 208 -10.83 5.35 -19.80
CA ALA A 208 -11.14 4.66 -21.06
C ALA A 208 -12.14 3.51 -20.86
N LEU A 209 -11.95 2.73 -19.79
CA LEU A 209 -12.84 1.63 -19.44
C LEU A 209 -14.22 2.16 -19.03
N LEU A 210 -14.28 3.22 -18.22
CA LEU A 210 -15.53 3.89 -17.85
C LEU A 210 -16.31 4.32 -19.09
N LYS A 211 -15.64 5.02 -20.02
CA LYS A 211 -16.25 5.48 -21.28
C LYS A 211 -16.82 4.31 -22.08
N THR A 212 -16.07 3.22 -22.20
CA THR A 212 -16.51 2.01 -22.92
C THR A 212 -17.76 1.38 -22.28
N LEU A 213 -17.88 1.41 -20.95
CA LEU A 213 -19.07 0.89 -20.27
C LEU A 213 -20.25 1.84 -20.36
N GLU A 214 -20.02 3.15 -20.30
CA GLU A 214 -21.07 4.16 -20.47
C GLU A 214 -21.67 4.12 -21.89
N GLU A 215 -20.85 3.87 -22.92
CA GLU A 215 -21.32 3.67 -24.31
C GLU A 215 -22.16 2.40 -24.51
N ARG A 216 -22.04 1.41 -23.59
CA ARG A 216 -22.84 0.17 -23.62
C ARG A 216 -24.15 0.29 -22.85
N LEU A 217 -24.35 1.38 -22.11
CA LEU A 217 -25.60 1.62 -21.40
C LEU A 217 -26.61 2.26 -22.38
N PRO A 218 -27.77 1.62 -22.64
CA PRO A 218 -28.79 2.16 -23.53
C PRO A 218 -29.50 3.40 -22.96
#